data_AF-A0A1B6EYB2-F1
#
_entry.id   AF-A0A1B6EYB2-F1
#
_cell.length_a   1.000
_cell.length_b   1.000
_cell.length_c   1.000
_cell.angle_alpha   90.00
_cell.angle_beta   90.00
_cell.angle_gamma   90.00
#
_symmetry.space_group_name_H-M   'P 1'
#
loop_
_entity.id
_entity.type
_entity.pdbx_description
1 polymer ?
#
loop_
_entity_poly.entity_id
_entity_poly.type
_entity_poly.pdbx_seq_one_letter_code
_entity_poly.pdbx_strand_id
1 'polypeptide(L)'
;MEDMSDTDLQSCAEIEEFQLTLNTIPVEVFLHICTFLDGKELIKTLKIVCRSFYEILSDDEVWRSWLKKRWPELPTSNVFYKDEDIPGHTVCLQVDRGLKLWSKEECNIRKFRNESVHISTVDTVKIIQEGRVGISGSRDRSLGVWSLTDGLSLVDQMSSAHNGWIWSLATTPKGDQFYSSSWDSSIKMWTLDQQLREVFCFKCKAAALSLACRDGLVAAGQFTSNVAVFDPKLGGMPVMEYTCHNRSIMDICIVRDFIVAVSEDRTLSVWDITAGKIFKSGITVTKEGHPMTVSFRKSNLLFVGDTENRLHIFNTLDDSFELMESFDMGHRPRGSITSMWQNEGFVITGSKDTTVRIHTATRPPHLINQLTSAQGCVTSLDFADPALLAGCGNAVQLWLPC
;
A
#
# COMPACT_ATOMS: atom_id res chain seq x y z
N MET A 1 74.09 34.43 40.76
CA MET A 1 74.61 34.34 39.38
C MET A 1 75.04 32.91 39.23
N GLU A 2 74.04 32.07 38.94
CA GLU A 2 73.84 31.42 37.62
C GLU A 2 74.82 30.24 37.52
N ASP A 3 74.39 29.00 37.41
CA ASP A 3 73.48 28.48 36.38
C ASP A 3 72.55 27.35 36.87
N MET A 4 71.33 27.38 36.34
CA MET A 4 70.45 26.23 36.20
C MET A 4 70.94 25.38 35.02
N SER A 5 71.07 24.07 35.19
CA SER A 5 71.12 23.13 34.06
C SER A 5 70.28 21.91 34.36
N ASP A 6 69.03 21.97 33.90
CA ASP A 6 68.21 20.88 33.34
C ASP A 6 68.55 19.46 33.80
N THR A 7 68.10 19.13 35.01
CA THR A 7 67.54 17.80 35.28
C THR A 7 66.03 17.90 35.10
N ASP A 8 65.45 16.93 34.39
CA ASP A 8 64.01 16.65 34.27
C ASP A 8 63.29 17.19 33.03
N LEU A 9 63.78 16.83 31.84
CA LEU A 9 62.96 16.80 30.61
C LEU A 9 63.15 15.46 29.91
N GLN A 10 62.85 14.37 30.61
CA GLN A 10 62.77 13.04 30.00
C GLN A 10 61.56 12.27 30.55
N SER A 11 60.38 12.84 30.33
CA SER A 11 59.15 12.06 30.17
C SER A 11 58.50 12.51 28.88
N CYS A 12 58.88 11.87 27.78
CA CYS A 12 58.02 11.82 26.60
C CYS A 12 56.73 11.12 27.02
N ALA A 13 55.77 11.88 27.53
CA ALA A 13 54.39 11.47 27.49
C ALA A 13 54.04 11.39 26.00
N GLU A 14 54.04 10.17 25.46
CA GLU A 14 53.24 9.85 24.28
C GLU A 14 51.82 10.27 24.62
N ILE A 15 51.44 11.47 24.20
CA ILE A 15 50.04 11.83 24.08
C ILE A 15 49.55 10.95 22.93
N GLU A 16 49.11 9.74 23.24
CA GLU A 16 48.22 9.01 22.35
C GLU A 16 47.09 10.00 22.03
N GLU A 17 47.09 10.57 20.83
CA GLU A 17 45.93 11.25 20.30
C GLU A 17 44.80 10.22 20.35
N PHE A 18 43.94 10.33 21.36
CA PHE A 18 42.74 9.54 21.47
C PHE A 18 41.89 9.85 20.24
N GLN A 19 42.10 9.10 19.16
CA GLN A 19 41.30 9.20 17.96
C GLN A 19 39.92 8.65 18.28
N LEU A 20 39.02 9.57 18.60
CA LEU A 20 37.64 9.25 18.94
C LEU A 20 36.96 8.76 17.65
N THR A 21 36.88 7.44 17.51
CA THR A 21 36.22 6.79 16.37
C THR A 21 34.82 6.32 16.76
N LEU A 22 33.95 6.14 15.77
CA LEU A 22 32.58 5.62 15.99
C LEU A 22 32.56 4.21 16.64
N ASN A 23 33.66 3.46 16.57
CA ASN A 23 33.78 2.15 17.22
C ASN A 23 34.20 2.24 18.70
N THR A 24 34.82 3.34 19.12
CA THR A 24 35.33 3.52 20.48
C THR A 24 34.35 4.23 21.42
N ILE A 25 33.26 4.78 20.87
CA ILE A 25 32.22 5.44 21.67
C ILE A 25 31.24 4.43 22.30
N PRO A 26 30.62 4.75 23.45
CA PRO A 26 29.56 3.94 24.01
C PRO A 26 28.39 3.75 23.04
N VAL A 27 27.76 2.57 23.09
CA VAL A 27 26.67 2.19 22.18
C VAL A 27 25.49 3.17 22.27
N GLU A 28 25.21 3.71 23.45
CA GLU A 28 24.14 4.69 23.65
C GLU A 28 24.37 5.99 22.89
N VAL A 29 25.62 6.46 22.85
CA VAL A 29 26.02 7.67 22.11
C VAL A 29 25.98 7.38 20.61
N PHE A 30 26.46 6.21 20.18
CA PHE A 30 26.34 5.76 18.79
C PHE A 30 24.88 5.73 18.33
N LEU A 31 24.00 5.10 19.10
CA LEU A 31 22.57 5.03 18.80
C LEU A 31 21.91 6.41 18.80
N HIS A 32 22.36 7.33 19.67
CA HIS A 32 21.89 8.71 19.62
C HIS A 32 22.32 9.41 18.32
N ILE A 33 23.56 9.25 17.88
CA ILE A 33 24.02 9.76 16.56
C ILE A 33 23.15 9.19 15.44
N CYS A 34 22.84 7.89 15.47
CA CYS A 34 21.96 7.25 14.49
C CYS A 34 20.55 7.85 14.42
N THR A 35 20.03 8.47 15.49
CA THR A 35 18.71 9.11 15.45
C THR A 35 18.65 10.34 14.54
N PHE A 36 19.79 11.00 14.29
CA PHE A 36 19.88 12.16 13.41
C PHE A 36 20.07 11.82 11.93
N LEU A 37 20.47 10.58 11.63
CA LEU A 37 20.71 10.12 10.26
C LEU A 37 19.42 9.60 9.60
N ASP A 38 19.41 9.50 8.27
CA ASP A 38 18.31 8.82 7.60
C ASP A 38 18.42 7.30 7.78
N GLY A 39 17.30 6.65 8.08
CA GLY A 39 17.33 5.22 8.37
C GLY A 39 17.80 4.38 7.17
N LYS A 40 17.59 4.86 5.94
CA LYS A 40 18.12 4.22 4.72
C LYS A 40 19.65 4.26 4.69
N GLU A 41 20.28 5.34 5.15
CA GLU A 41 21.74 5.49 5.23
C GLU A 41 22.31 4.59 6.32
N LEU A 42 21.59 4.43 7.44
CA LEU A 42 22.00 3.50 8.51
C LEU A 42 22.16 2.07 7.95
N ILE A 43 21.21 1.60 7.14
CA ILE A 43 21.22 0.22 6.62
C ILE A 43 22.12 0.07 5.40
N LYS A 44 22.13 1.04 4.47
CA LYS A 44 22.92 0.91 3.24
C LYS A 44 24.39 1.23 3.44
N THR A 45 24.72 2.05 4.43
CA THR A 45 26.07 2.53 4.65
C THR A 45 26.60 2.01 5.99
N LEU A 46 26.05 2.43 7.12
CA LEU A 46 26.64 2.12 8.44
C LEU A 46 26.62 0.64 8.77
N LYS A 47 25.56 -0.08 8.42
CA LYS A 47 25.43 -1.52 8.68
C LYS A 47 26.51 -2.37 7.99
N ILE A 48 27.07 -1.90 6.88
CA ILE A 48 28.10 -2.62 6.11
C ILE A 48 29.53 -2.15 6.43
N VAL A 49 29.72 -1.14 7.28
CA VAL A 49 31.05 -0.59 7.62
C VAL A 49 31.85 -1.56 8.48
N CYS A 50 31.24 -2.13 9.53
CA CYS A 50 31.94 -3.07 10.43
C CYS A 50 30.97 -4.09 11.05
N ARG A 51 31.53 -5.18 11.58
CA ARG A 51 30.75 -6.25 12.22
C ARG A 51 29.98 -5.76 13.46
N SER A 52 30.56 -4.87 14.25
CA SER A 52 29.91 -4.31 15.43
C SER A 52 28.63 -3.54 15.06
N PHE A 53 28.71 -2.64 14.08
CA PHE A 53 27.54 -1.91 13.59
C PHE A 53 26.51 -2.83 12.93
N TYR A 54 26.97 -3.88 12.24
CA TYR A 54 26.08 -4.89 11.69
C TYR A 54 25.26 -5.58 12.79
N GLU A 55 25.90 -6.01 13.88
CA GLU A 55 25.24 -6.69 15.00
C GLU A 55 24.24 -5.74 15.71
N ILE A 56 24.65 -4.50 16.00
CA ILE A 56 23.79 -3.49 16.64
C ILE A 56 22.58 -3.14 15.75
N LEU A 57 22.80 -2.84 14.47
CA LEU A 57 21.74 -2.42 13.54
C LEU A 57 20.91 -3.59 12.98
N SER A 58 21.21 -4.82 13.39
CA SER A 58 20.38 -5.99 13.08
C SER A 58 19.38 -6.31 14.19
N ASP A 59 19.52 -5.69 15.37
CA ASP A 59 18.58 -5.85 16.48
C ASP A 59 17.30 -5.03 16.26
N ASP A 60 16.14 -5.68 16.28
CA ASP A 60 14.84 -5.03 16.10
C ASP A 60 14.50 -4.06 17.24
N GLU A 61 14.95 -4.32 18.47
CA GLU A 61 14.70 -3.44 19.62
C GLU A 61 15.44 -2.11 19.48
N VAL A 62 16.61 -2.13 18.83
CA VAL A 62 17.35 -0.90 18.49
C VAL A 62 16.53 -0.03 17.55
N TRP A 63 15.89 -0.61 16.54
CA TRP A 63 15.05 0.12 15.59
C TRP A 63 13.75 0.64 16.20
N ARG A 64 13.15 -0.11 17.13
CA ARG A 64 12.01 0.36 17.93
C ARG A 64 12.38 1.57 18.79
N SER A 65 13.53 1.49 19.47
CA SER A 65 14.06 2.60 20.27
C SER A 65 14.41 3.81 19.40
N TRP A 66 15.05 3.58 18.25
CA TRP A 66 15.37 4.61 17.26
C TRP A 66 14.12 5.36 16.79
N LEU A 67 13.07 4.63 16.41
CA LEU A 67 11.82 5.24 15.94
C LEU A 67 11.14 6.04 17.05
N LYS A 68 11.08 5.50 18.27
CA LYS A 68 10.47 6.17 19.43
C LYS A 68 11.20 7.44 19.83
N LYS A 69 12.55 7.45 19.76
CA LYS A 69 13.35 8.65 20.02
C LYS A 69 13.10 9.74 18.97
N ARG A 70 12.90 9.35 17.71
CA ARG A 70 12.64 10.27 16.60
C ARG A 70 11.21 10.81 16.61
N TRP A 71 10.25 9.97 17.01
CA TRP A 71 8.82 10.27 17.04
C TRP A 71 8.21 9.94 18.41
N PRO A 72 8.36 10.84 19.40
CA PRO A 72 7.88 10.60 20.77
C PRO A 72 6.35 10.50 20.90
N GLU A 73 5.61 10.99 19.90
CA GLU A 73 4.14 10.96 19.85
C GLU A 73 3.59 9.55 19.59
N LEU A 74 4.42 8.63 19.08
CA LEU A 74 4.02 7.24 18.90
C LEU A 74 3.77 6.58 20.27
N PRO A 75 2.69 5.78 20.39
CA PRO A 75 2.37 5.12 21.64
C PRO A 75 3.50 4.23 22.12
N THR A 76 3.69 4.17 23.44
CA THR A 76 4.76 3.41 24.09
C THR A 76 4.70 1.91 23.79
N SER A 77 3.51 1.40 23.44
CA SER A 77 3.20 0.00 23.13
C SER A 77 3.31 -0.30 21.63
N ASN A 78 4.34 0.19 20.94
CA ASN A 78 4.58 -0.09 19.52
C ASN A 78 4.92 -1.56 19.28
N VAL A 79 3.92 -2.43 19.38
CA VAL A 79 3.97 -3.79 18.84
C VAL A 79 3.64 -3.64 17.37
N PHE A 80 4.67 -3.56 16.54
CA PHE A 80 4.51 -3.87 15.12
C PHE A 80 3.99 -5.30 15.01
N TYR A 81 3.11 -5.55 14.04
CA TYR A 81 2.82 -6.93 13.67
C TYR A 81 4.14 -7.60 13.31
N LYS A 82 4.54 -8.59 14.12
CA LYS A 82 5.78 -9.29 13.89
C LYS A 82 5.55 -10.20 12.71
N ASP A 83 6.18 -9.84 11.61
CA ASP A 83 6.23 -10.65 10.42
C ASP A 83 7.60 -11.33 10.41
N GLU A 84 7.64 -12.66 10.52
CA GLU A 84 8.91 -13.40 10.52
C GLU A 84 9.67 -13.25 9.20
N ASP A 85 8.96 -12.97 8.11
CA ASP A 85 9.53 -12.81 6.78
C ASP A 85 10.11 -11.39 6.56
N ILE A 86 9.74 -10.41 7.39
CA ILE A 86 10.15 -9.01 7.23
C ILE A 86 11.03 -8.56 8.40
N PRO A 87 12.27 -8.11 8.12
CA PRO A 87 13.12 -7.56 9.16
C PRO A 87 12.48 -6.36 9.86
N GLY A 88 12.50 -6.31 11.20
CA GLY A 88 11.81 -5.26 11.98
C GLY A 88 12.31 -3.84 11.69
N HIS A 89 13.57 -3.70 11.25
CA HIS A 89 14.08 -2.42 10.75
C HIS A 89 13.33 -1.90 9.53
N THR A 90 12.89 -2.78 8.61
CA THR A 90 12.13 -2.39 7.42
C THR A 90 10.79 -1.78 7.82
N VAL A 91 10.11 -2.38 8.79
CA VAL A 91 8.86 -1.86 9.35
C VAL A 91 9.08 -0.46 9.91
N CYS A 92 10.09 -0.29 10.77
CA CYS A 92 10.41 1.01 11.38
C CYS A 92 10.73 2.09 10.32
N LEU A 93 11.46 1.72 9.26
CA LEU A 93 11.73 2.63 8.14
C LEU A 93 10.46 3.06 7.41
N GLN A 94 9.52 2.13 7.16
CA GLN A 94 8.26 2.47 6.49
C GLN A 94 7.38 3.36 7.36
N VAL A 95 7.35 3.14 8.68
CA VAL A 95 6.64 4.01 9.63
C VAL A 95 7.25 5.42 9.63
N ASP A 96 8.57 5.52 9.76
CA ASP A 96 9.28 6.79 9.68
C ASP A 96 9.04 7.49 8.33
N ARG A 97 9.01 6.75 7.22
CA ARG A 97 8.67 7.29 5.90
C ARG A 97 7.25 7.83 5.86
N GLY A 98 6.27 7.07 6.36
CA GLY A 98 4.87 7.50 6.44
C GLY A 98 4.70 8.77 7.28
N LEU A 99 5.34 8.83 8.45
CA LEU A 99 5.33 10.01 9.30
C LEU A 99 6.00 11.20 8.60
N LYS A 100 7.19 11.03 8.00
CA LYS A 100 7.86 12.12 7.25
C LYS A 100 6.99 12.70 6.14
N LEU A 101 6.29 11.84 5.39
CA LEU A 101 5.44 12.26 4.28
C LEU A 101 4.14 12.94 4.74
N TRP A 102 3.54 12.46 5.85
CA TRP A 102 2.15 12.80 6.17
C TRP A 102 1.95 13.54 7.51
N SER A 103 2.91 13.51 8.45
CA SER A 103 2.77 14.06 9.81
C SER A 103 2.71 15.58 9.89
N LYS A 104 3.22 16.31 8.88
CA LYS A 104 3.29 17.77 8.97
C LYS A 104 1.91 18.42 8.78
N GLU A 105 1.65 19.43 9.61
CA GLU A 105 0.59 20.44 9.41
C GLU A 105 0.55 20.83 7.92
N GLU A 106 -0.66 20.97 7.38
CA GLU A 106 -1.10 20.99 5.97
C GLU A 106 -0.29 21.79 4.92
N CYS A 107 0.83 22.42 5.27
CA CYS A 107 1.56 23.41 4.48
C CYS A 107 2.46 22.87 3.35
N ASN A 108 2.72 21.57 3.23
CA ASN A 108 3.66 21.04 2.22
C ASN A 108 3.07 19.98 1.27
N ILE A 109 1.78 19.65 1.34
CA ILE A 109 1.19 18.69 0.40
C ILE A 109 0.63 19.44 -0.81
N ARG A 110 1.27 19.30 -1.96
CA ARG A 110 0.74 19.84 -3.22
C ARG A 110 -0.45 18.99 -3.66
N LYS A 111 -1.60 19.64 -3.78
CA LYS A 111 -2.84 19.03 -4.24
C LYS A 111 -3.11 19.43 -5.69
N PHE A 112 -3.19 18.45 -6.57
CA PHE A 112 -3.61 18.63 -7.95
C PHE A 112 -4.95 17.94 -8.16
N ARG A 113 -5.79 18.52 -9.02
CA ARG A 113 -7.12 17.97 -9.34
C ARG A 113 -7.45 18.23 -10.79
N ASN A 114 -8.13 17.28 -11.40
CA ASN A 114 -8.70 17.46 -12.72
C ASN A 114 -10.12 16.88 -12.77
N GLU A 115 -11.06 17.69 -13.24
CA GLU A 115 -12.50 17.38 -13.29
C GLU A 115 -13.06 17.37 -14.72
N SER A 116 -12.28 17.82 -15.70
CA SER A 116 -12.80 18.05 -17.06
C SER A 116 -12.76 16.80 -17.94
N VAL A 117 -12.17 15.72 -17.45
CA VAL A 117 -11.94 14.50 -18.25
C VAL A 117 -13.09 13.52 -18.15
N HIS A 118 -13.61 13.31 -16.94
CA HIS A 118 -14.68 12.36 -16.69
C HIS A 118 -16.02 13.05 -16.42
N ILE A 119 -17.06 12.56 -17.10
CA ILE A 119 -18.42 13.09 -16.99
C ILE A 119 -19.14 12.49 -15.78
N SER A 120 -18.78 11.25 -15.43
CA SER A 120 -19.38 10.50 -14.33
C SER A 120 -18.33 10.05 -13.33
N THR A 121 -18.75 9.29 -12.30
CA THR A 121 -17.87 8.92 -11.20
C THR A 121 -16.67 8.09 -11.69
N VAL A 122 -15.49 8.48 -11.26
CA VAL A 122 -14.26 7.69 -11.37
C VAL A 122 -14.35 6.62 -10.31
N ASP A 123 -14.57 5.36 -10.68
CA ASP A 123 -14.73 4.28 -9.70
C ASP A 123 -13.39 3.61 -9.37
N THR A 124 -12.36 3.79 -10.20
CA THR A 124 -11.07 3.12 -10.03
C THR A 124 -9.90 3.98 -10.50
N VAL A 125 -8.81 3.95 -9.73
CA VAL A 125 -7.53 4.54 -10.11
C VAL A 125 -6.37 3.60 -9.80
N LYS A 126 -5.31 3.64 -10.60
CA LYS A 126 -4.05 2.92 -10.36
C LYS A 126 -2.85 3.73 -10.79
N ILE A 127 -1.72 3.53 -10.11
CA ILE A 127 -0.43 4.11 -10.47
C ILE A 127 0.47 3.01 -11.06
N ILE A 128 1.12 3.32 -12.19
CA ILE A 128 2.03 2.42 -12.91
C ILE A 128 3.35 3.12 -13.24
N GLN A 129 4.28 2.36 -13.83
CA GLN A 129 5.60 2.83 -14.26
C GLN A 129 6.40 3.54 -13.15
N GLU A 130 6.51 2.88 -11.99
CA GLU A 130 7.27 3.39 -10.83
C GLU A 130 6.79 4.76 -10.34
N GLY A 131 5.48 5.01 -10.35
CA GLY A 131 4.91 6.25 -9.82
C GLY A 131 4.74 7.37 -10.83
N ARG A 132 5.14 7.17 -12.10
CA ARG A 132 5.14 8.24 -13.11
C ARG A 132 3.80 8.44 -13.81
N VAL A 133 2.96 7.41 -13.87
CA VAL A 133 1.71 7.45 -14.63
C VAL A 133 0.53 6.97 -13.80
N GLY A 134 -0.55 7.74 -13.79
CA GLY A 134 -1.83 7.37 -13.22
C GLY A 134 -2.82 6.92 -14.30
N ILE A 135 -3.68 5.97 -13.97
CA ILE A 135 -4.80 5.53 -14.81
C ILE A 135 -6.08 5.72 -14.01
N SER A 136 -7.13 6.22 -14.65
CA SER A 136 -8.48 6.32 -14.08
C SER A 136 -9.50 5.62 -14.97
N GLY A 137 -10.48 4.96 -14.35
CA GLY A 137 -11.64 4.38 -15.01
C GLY A 137 -12.94 4.94 -14.45
N SER A 138 -13.88 5.30 -15.32
CA SER A 138 -15.12 5.97 -14.95
C SER A 138 -16.39 5.25 -15.44
N ARG A 139 -17.51 5.56 -14.78
CA ARG A 139 -18.86 5.19 -15.22
C ARG A 139 -19.29 5.84 -16.53
N ASP A 140 -18.58 6.85 -17.01
CA ASP A 140 -18.77 7.36 -18.37
C ASP A 140 -18.24 6.41 -19.46
N ARG A 141 -17.65 5.27 -19.04
CA ARG A 141 -17.07 4.20 -19.86
C ARG A 141 -15.74 4.57 -20.50
N SER A 142 -15.11 5.63 -20.03
CA SER A 142 -13.81 6.10 -20.50
C SER A 142 -12.67 5.76 -19.55
N LEU A 143 -11.48 5.60 -20.14
CA LEU A 143 -10.21 5.54 -19.42
C LEU A 143 -9.46 6.86 -19.60
N GLY A 144 -8.88 7.38 -18.52
CA GLY A 144 -7.97 8.52 -18.52
C GLY A 144 -6.55 8.09 -18.13
N VAL A 145 -5.56 8.63 -18.81
CA VAL A 145 -4.13 8.41 -18.52
C VAL A 145 -3.49 9.74 -18.12
N TRP A 146 -2.80 9.73 -16.99
CA TRP A 146 -2.29 10.93 -16.33
C TRP A 146 -0.78 10.86 -16.14
N SER A 147 -0.06 11.93 -16.46
CA SER A 147 1.32 12.10 -15.99
C SER A 147 1.31 12.60 -14.55
N LEU A 148 2.15 11.96 -13.72
CA LEU A 148 2.37 12.29 -12.31
C LEU A 148 3.72 12.98 -12.06
N THR A 149 4.52 13.24 -13.11
CA THR A 149 5.89 13.78 -12.98
C THR A 149 5.93 15.20 -12.44
N ASP A 150 5.04 16.06 -12.96
CA ASP A 150 5.02 17.50 -12.68
C ASP A 150 3.69 17.95 -12.05
N GLY A 151 2.91 17.01 -11.53
CA GLY A 151 1.56 17.25 -10.98
C GLY A 151 0.56 16.24 -11.54
N LEU A 152 -0.63 16.69 -11.94
CA LEU A 152 -1.67 15.83 -12.51
C LEU A 152 -2.10 16.37 -13.87
N SER A 153 -1.50 15.83 -14.95
CA SER A 153 -1.77 16.28 -16.32
C SER A 153 -2.31 15.13 -17.17
N LEU A 154 -3.38 15.36 -17.93
CA LEU A 154 -3.91 14.36 -18.85
C LEU A 154 -2.94 14.16 -20.02
N VAL A 155 -2.57 12.92 -20.29
CA VAL A 155 -1.68 12.52 -21.40
C VAL A 155 -2.46 11.84 -22.51
N ASP A 156 -3.45 11.02 -22.16
CA ASP A 156 -4.27 10.29 -23.12
C ASP A 156 -5.67 10.00 -22.53
N GLN A 157 -6.67 9.83 -23.39
CA GLN A 157 -8.03 9.49 -22.99
C GLN A 157 -8.71 8.63 -24.05
N MET A 158 -9.41 7.58 -23.62
CA MET A 158 -10.23 6.72 -24.48
C MET A 158 -11.71 6.84 -24.07
N SER A 159 -12.49 7.65 -24.80
CA SER A 159 -13.90 7.99 -24.49
C SER A 159 -14.93 6.87 -24.71
N SER A 160 -14.49 5.70 -25.17
CA SER A 160 -15.33 4.49 -25.35
C SER A 160 -14.50 3.24 -25.14
N ALA A 161 -13.75 3.21 -24.05
CA ALA A 161 -12.92 2.06 -23.69
C ALA A 161 -13.78 0.80 -23.47
N HIS A 162 -14.96 0.96 -22.88
CA HIS A 162 -15.93 -0.11 -22.63
C HIS A 162 -17.36 0.27 -23.07
N ASN A 163 -18.23 -0.73 -23.18
CA ASN A 163 -19.66 -0.52 -23.44
C ASN A 163 -20.48 -0.31 -22.16
N GLY A 164 -19.87 -0.50 -21.00
CA GLY A 164 -20.47 -0.33 -19.67
C GLY A 164 -19.49 0.33 -18.70
N TRP A 165 -19.94 0.57 -17.47
CA TRP A 165 -19.15 1.24 -16.44
C TRP A 165 -17.86 0.50 -16.13
N ILE A 166 -16.75 1.22 -15.98
CA ILE A 166 -15.47 0.62 -15.58
C ILE A 166 -15.43 0.62 -14.05
N TRP A 167 -15.26 -0.57 -13.47
CA TRP A 167 -15.35 -0.76 -12.02
C TRP A 167 -14.00 -0.96 -11.35
N SER A 168 -13.07 -1.66 -12.00
CA SER A 168 -11.78 -1.97 -11.40
C SER A 168 -10.65 -1.96 -12.43
N LEU A 169 -9.45 -1.68 -11.93
CA LEU A 169 -8.20 -1.72 -12.65
C LEU A 169 -7.20 -2.59 -11.89
N ALA A 170 -6.50 -3.46 -12.60
CA ALA A 170 -5.37 -4.22 -12.07
C ALA A 170 -4.14 -3.98 -12.93
N THR A 171 -2.98 -3.86 -12.31
CA THR A 171 -1.73 -3.55 -12.99
C THR A 171 -0.82 -4.76 -13.00
N THR A 172 -0.03 -4.89 -14.06
CA THR A 172 1.04 -5.88 -14.08
C THR A 172 2.22 -5.40 -13.23
N PRO A 173 3.01 -6.31 -12.62
CA PRO A 173 4.18 -5.92 -11.83
C PRO A 173 5.22 -5.10 -12.59
N LYS A 174 5.30 -5.25 -13.92
CA LYS A 174 6.20 -4.47 -14.77
C LYS A 174 5.69 -3.05 -15.04
N GLY A 175 4.40 -2.80 -14.86
CA GLY A 175 3.78 -1.49 -15.04
C GLY A 175 3.66 -1.01 -16.49
N ASP A 176 3.88 -1.89 -17.46
CA ASP A 176 3.70 -1.63 -18.91
C ASP A 176 2.28 -1.95 -19.38
N GLN A 177 1.64 -2.95 -18.75
CA GLN A 177 0.29 -3.38 -19.05
C GLN A 177 -0.64 -3.30 -17.84
N PHE A 178 -1.93 -3.12 -18.12
CA PHE A 178 -2.98 -3.15 -17.12
C PHE A 178 -4.28 -3.75 -17.68
N TYR A 179 -5.18 -4.10 -16.77
CA TYR A 179 -6.48 -4.66 -17.07
C TYR A 179 -7.58 -3.76 -16.53
N SER A 180 -8.67 -3.62 -17.27
CA SER A 180 -9.88 -2.95 -16.81
C SER A 180 -11.06 -3.91 -16.84
N SER A 181 -11.87 -3.91 -15.79
CA SER A 181 -13.13 -4.65 -15.74
C SER A 181 -14.32 -3.73 -15.89
N SER A 182 -15.39 -4.24 -16.50
CA SER A 182 -16.58 -3.46 -16.77
C SER A 182 -17.87 -4.19 -16.49
N TRP A 183 -18.91 -3.39 -16.29
CA TRP A 183 -20.31 -3.81 -16.26
C TRP A 183 -20.78 -4.44 -17.58
N ASP A 184 -20.06 -4.25 -18.68
CA ASP A 184 -20.33 -4.93 -19.96
C ASP A 184 -19.93 -6.41 -20.00
N SER A 185 -19.54 -6.98 -18.85
CA SER A 185 -19.09 -8.37 -18.70
C SER A 185 -17.82 -8.69 -19.48
N SER A 186 -16.98 -7.69 -19.75
CA SER A 186 -15.66 -7.88 -20.32
C SER A 186 -14.54 -7.33 -19.45
N ILE A 187 -13.38 -7.96 -19.62
CA ILE A 187 -12.11 -7.48 -19.08
C ILE A 187 -11.24 -7.17 -20.29
N LYS A 188 -10.67 -5.97 -20.34
CA LYS A 188 -9.77 -5.58 -21.43
C LYS A 188 -8.35 -5.44 -20.91
N MET A 189 -7.41 -5.94 -21.69
CA MET A 189 -5.97 -5.75 -21.48
C MET A 189 -5.50 -4.57 -22.31
N TRP A 190 -4.71 -3.70 -21.68
CA TRP A 190 -4.21 -2.48 -22.27
C TRP A 190 -2.70 -2.44 -22.16
N THR A 191 -2.06 -1.85 -23.17
CA THR A 191 -0.64 -1.49 -23.13
C THR A 191 -0.49 0.01 -23.16
N LEU A 192 0.52 0.52 -22.46
CA LEU A 192 0.79 1.95 -22.37
C LEU A 192 2.27 2.26 -22.63
N ASP A 193 2.64 2.25 -23.92
CA ASP A 193 3.98 2.65 -24.36
C ASP A 193 4.02 4.13 -24.78
N GLN A 194 3.31 4.46 -25.87
CA GLN A 194 3.19 5.84 -26.37
C GLN A 194 1.75 6.36 -26.26
N GLN A 195 0.79 5.47 -26.46
CA GLN A 195 -0.65 5.74 -26.43
C GLN A 195 -1.35 4.53 -25.86
N LEU A 196 -2.54 4.75 -25.31
CA LEU A 196 -3.39 3.71 -24.78
C LEU A 196 -3.94 2.84 -25.91
N ARG A 197 -3.66 1.53 -25.86
CA ARG A 197 -4.15 0.57 -26.86
C ARG A 197 -4.71 -0.69 -26.21
N GLU A 198 -5.86 -1.12 -26.70
CA GLU A 198 -6.45 -2.42 -26.36
C GLU A 198 -5.64 -3.52 -27.04
N VAL A 199 -5.16 -4.49 -26.26
CA VAL A 199 -4.41 -5.64 -26.75
C VAL A 199 -5.30 -6.87 -26.86
N PHE A 200 -6.15 -7.09 -25.85
CA PHE A 200 -6.98 -8.28 -25.78
C PHE A 200 -8.25 -8.04 -24.96
N CYS A 201 -9.32 -8.79 -25.26
CA CYS A 201 -10.61 -8.71 -24.57
C CYS A 201 -11.04 -10.11 -24.10
N PHE A 202 -11.18 -10.26 -22.79
CA PHE A 202 -11.71 -11.45 -22.15
C PHE A 202 -13.21 -11.27 -21.90
N LYS A 203 -13.98 -12.35 -22.06
CA LYS A 203 -15.42 -12.36 -21.80
C LYS A 203 -15.72 -13.13 -20.53
N CYS A 204 -16.44 -12.47 -19.63
CA CYS A 204 -16.99 -13.05 -18.41
C CYS A 204 -18.46 -13.42 -18.62
N LYS A 205 -18.98 -14.31 -17.76
CA LYS A 205 -20.42 -14.64 -17.75
C LYS A 205 -21.29 -13.51 -17.18
N ALA A 206 -20.72 -12.66 -16.34
CA ALA A 206 -21.38 -11.52 -15.72
C ALA A 206 -20.44 -10.31 -15.60
N ALA A 207 -20.99 -9.17 -15.17
CA ALA A 207 -20.24 -7.94 -14.89
C ALA A 207 -19.09 -8.21 -13.91
N ALA A 208 -17.89 -7.70 -14.20
CA ALA A 208 -16.72 -7.86 -13.36
C ALA A 208 -16.50 -6.62 -12.50
N LEU A 209 -16.62 -6.77 -11.19
CA LEU A 209 -16.56 -5.68 -10.20
C LEU A 209 -15.15 -5.41 -9.70
N SER A 210 -14.32 -6.45 -9.61
CA SER A 210 -12.98 -6.36 -9.05
C SER A 210 -11.97 -7.18 -9.87
N LEU A 211 -10.72 -6.73 -9.86
CA LEU A 211 -9.62 -7.38 -10.55
C LEU A 211 -8.39 -7.47 -9.65
N ALA A 212 -7.70 -8.60 -9.72
CA ALA A 212 -6.36 -8.77 -9.19
C ALA A 212 -5.46 -9.39 -10.27
N CYS A 213 -4.20 -8.95 -10.32
CA CYS A 213 -3.21 -9.47 -11.26
C CYS A 213 -1.92 -9.81 -10.51
N ARG A 214 -1.41 -11.03 -10.70
CA ARG A 214 -0.11 -11.48 -10.18
C ARG A 214 0.49 -12.51 -11.12
N ASP A 215 1.77 -12.38 -11.44
CA ASP A 215 2.54 -13.35 -12.24
C ASP A 215 1.90 -13.75 -13.59
N GLY A 216 1.12 -12.83 -14.19
CA GLY A 216 0.41 -13.06 -15.44
C GLY A 216 -0.94 -13.76 -15.27
N LEU A 217 -1.38 -14.09 -14.06
CA LEU A 217 -2.76 -14.50 -13.78
C LEU A 217 -3.62 -13.28 -13.48
N VAL A 218 -4.81 -13.25 -14.07
CA VAL A 218 -5.82 -12.21 -13.83
C VAL A 218 -7.05 -12.86 -13.22
N ALA A 219 -7.35 -12.53 -11.97
CA ALA A 219 -8.55 -12.97 -11.27
C ALA A 219 -9.59 -11.86 -11.27
N ALA A 220 -10.84 -12.21 -11.54
CA ALA A 220 -11.96 -11.27 -11.63
C ALA A 220 -13.11 -11.71 -10.73
N GLY A 221 -13.47 -10.84 -9.79
CA GLY A 221 -14.68 -10.98 -8.99
C GLY A 221 -15.88 -10.46 -9.78
N GLN A 222 -16.91 -11.30 -9.94
CA GLN A 222 -18.10 -10.92 -10.69
C GLN A 222 -19.21 -10.36 -9.79
N PHE A 223 -20.20 -9.71 -10.38
CA PHE A 223 -21.44 -9.31 -9.70
C PHE A 223 -22.25 -10.53 -9.24
N THR A 224 -22.06 -11.67 -9.90
CA THR A 224 -22.50 -12.98 -9.43
C THR A 224 -21.52 -13.54 -8.39
N SER A 225 -21.87 -14.64 -7.74
CA SER A 225 -21.02 -15.33 -6.77
C SER A 225 -19.78 -16.05 -7.34
N ASN A 226 -19.41 -15.74 -8.59
CA ASN A 226 -18.39 -16.45 -9.34
C ASN A 226 -17.11 -15.62 -9.46
N VAL A 227 -15.98 -16.28 -9.27
CA VAL A 227 -14.66 -15.77 -9.66
C VAL A 227 -14.28 -16.41 -10.97
N ALA A 228 -13.80 -15.61 -11.92
CA ALA A 228 -13.18 -16.09 -13.15
C ALA A 228 -11.69 -15.76 -13.16
N VAL A 229 -10.87 -16.72 -13.58
CA VAL A 229 -9.42 -16.57 -13.65
C VAL A 229 -8.98 -16.77 -15.10
N PHE A 230 -8.13 -15.87 -15.56
CA PHE A 230 -7.62 -15.82 -16.92
C PHE A 230 -6.09 -15.87 -16.91
N ASP A 231 -5.54 -16.58 -17.88
CA ASP A 231 -4.13 -16.49 -18.26
C ASP A 231 -4.08 -15.87 -19.67
N PRO A 232 -3.59 -14.63 -19.83
CA PRO A 232 -3.45 -13.97 -21.13
C PRO A 232 -2.66 -14.78 -22.15
N LYS A 233 -1.79 -15.69 -21.73
CA LYS A 233 -1.00 -16.55 -22.64
C LYS A 233 -1.82 -17.70 -23.21
N LEU A 234 -2.84 -18.16 -22.51
CA LEU A 234 -3.68 -19.31 -22.91
C LEU A 234 -4.88 -18.90 -23.77
N GLY A 235 -5.14 -17.61 -23.92
CA GLY A 235 -6.16 -17.05 -24.79
C GLY A 235 -7.30 -16.38 -24.04
N GLY A 236 -8.46 -16.24 -24.70
CA GLY A 236 -9.56 -15.39 -24.21
C GLY A 236 -10.63 -16.06 -23.35
N MET A 237 -10.50 -17.35 -23.10
CA MET A 237 -11.41 -18.11 -22.25
C MET A 237 -10.88 -18.12 -20.82
N PRO A 238 -11.78 -18.16 -19.80
CA PRO A 238 -11.33 -18.36 -18.43
C PRO A 238 -10.64 -19.72 -18.32
N VAL A 239 -9.42 -19.72 -17.77
CA VAL A 239 -8.70 -20.93 -17.39
C VAL A 239 -9.46 -21.64 -16.27
N MET A 240 -10.13 -20.86 -15.44
CA MET A 240 -10.94 -21.36 -14.36
C MET A 240 -12.13 -20.47 -14.04
N GLU A 241 -13.20 -21.10 -13.59
CA GLU A 241 -14.34 -20.42 -12.98
C GLU A 241 -14.86 -21.25 -11.80
N TYR A 242 -15.10 -20.60 -10.67
CA TYR A 242 -15.65 -21.26 -9.48
C TYR A 242 -16.62 -20.33 -8.74
N THR A 243 -17.57 -20.94 -8.03
CA THR A 243 -18.52 -20.25 -7.16
C THR A 243 -18.02 -20.33 -5.72
N CYS A 244 -17.81 -19.19 -5.06
CA CYS A 244 -17.30 -19.16 -3.69
C CYS A 244 -18.18 -18.44 -2.68
N HIS A 245 -19.16 -17.66 -3.14
CA HIS A 245 -20.04 -16.85 -2.30
C HIS A 245 -21.52 -17.05 -2.65
N ASN A 246 -22.41 -16.39 -1.92
CA ASN A 246 -23.85 -16.36 -2.22
C ASN A 246 -24.34 -15.01 -2.76
N ARG A 247 -23.46 -14.00 -2.78
CA ARG A 247 -23.72 -12.64 -3.25
C ARG A 247 -22.57 -12.15 -4.13
N SER A 248 -22.67 -10.89 -4.54
CA SER A 248 -21.68 -10.20 -5.35
C SER A 248 -20.30 -10.20 -4.69
N ILE A 249 -19.25 -10.31 -5.50
CA ILE A 249 -17.87 -10.22 -5.03
C ILE A 249 -17.46 -8.75 -5.10
N MET A 250 -17.22 -8.15 -3.94
CA MET A 250 -16.93 -6.72 -3.84
C MET A 250 -15.50 -6.41 -4.24
N ASP A 251 -14.55 -7.22 -3.76
CA ASP A 251 -13.13 -7.05 -4.05
C ASP A 251 -12.40 -8.40 -4.02
N ILE A 252 -11.25 -8.46 -4.66
CA ILE A 252 -10.45 -9.68 -4.82
C ILE A 252 -8.97 -9.36 -4.74
N CYS A 253 -8.19 -10.26 -4.14
CA CYS A 253 -6.74 -10.14 -4.07
C CYS A 253 -6.07 -11.50 -4.28
N ILE A 254 -4.86 -11.51 -4.82
CA ILE A 254 -4.05 -12.72 -4.93
C ILE A 254 -2.98 -12.67 -3.84
N VAL A 255 -3.11 -13.58 -2.87
CA VAL A 255 -2.24 -13.73 -1.71
C VAL A 255 -1.38 -14.97 -1.94
N ARG A 256 -0.13 -14.78 -2.36
CA ARG A 256 0.78 -15.89 -2.72
C ARG A 256 0.11 -16.78 -3.78
N ASP A 257 -0.22 -18.03 -3.43
CA ASP A 257 -0.86 -19.00 -4.30
C ASP A 257 -2.36 -19.14 -4.04
N PHE A 258 -2.95 -18.19 -3.32
CA PHE A 258 -4.37 -18.15 -3.01
C PHE A 258 -5.06 -16.95 -3.66
N ILE A 259 -6.29 -17.17 -4.11
CA ILE A 259 -7.22 -16.09 -4.46
C ILE A 259 -8.12 -15.87 -3.26
N VAL A 260 -8.09 -14.65 -2.74
CA VAL A 260 -8.94 -14.21 -1.64
C VAL A 260 -10.02 -13.30 -2.19
N ALA A 261 -11.27 -13.68 -1.99
CA ALA A 261 -12.43 -12.90 -2.40
C ALA A 261 -13.24 -12.48 -1.18
N VAL A 262 -13.72 -11.24 -1.20
CA VAL A 262 -14.65 -10.70 -0.19
C VAL A 262 -15.98 -10.38 -0.84
N SER A 263 -17.08 -10.66 -0.14
CA SER A 263 -18.42 -10.56 -0.68
C SER A 263 -19.37 -9.76 0.20
N GLU A 264 -20.41 -9.23 -0.44
CA GLU A 264 -21.58 -8.64 0.21
C GLU A 264 -22.28 -9.62 1.18
N ASP A 265 -22.04 -10.93 1.06
CA ASP A 265 -22.50 -11.94 2.01
C ASP A 265 -21.80 -11.91 3.39
N ARG A 266 -20.91 -10.93 3.61
CA ARG A 266 -20.15 -10.66 4.85
C ARG A 266 -19.00 -11.63 5.12
N THR A 267 -18.69 -12.48 4.15
CA THR A 267 -17.67 -13.50 4.30
C THR A 267 -16.50 -13.26 3.37
N LEU A 268 -15.39 -13.91 3.73
CA LEU A 268 -14.18 -14.05 2.95
C LEU A 268 -14.03 -15.51 2.55
N SER A 269 -13.64 -15.74 1.30
CA SER A 269 -13.27 -17.06 0.79
C SER A 269 -11.83 -17.06 0.30
N VAL A 270 -11.18 -18.20 0.48
CA VAL A 270 -9.78 -18.45 0.11
C VAL A 270 -9.78 -19.67 -0.79
N TRP A 271 -9.26 -19.49 -1.99
CA TRP A 271 -9.22 -20.52 -3.01
C TRP A 271 -7.77 -20.77 -3.43
N ASP A 272 -7.37 -22.04 -3.53
CA ASP A 272 -5.99 -22.45 -3.79
C ASP A 272 -5.75 -22.62 -5.31
N ILE A 273 -4.86 -21.78 -5.85
CA ILE A 273 -4.48 -21.76 -7.28
C ILE A 273 -3.86 -23.07 -7.71
N THR A 274 -3.01 -23.66 -6.87
CA THR A 274 -2.27 -24.87 -7.21
C THR A 274 -3.14 -26.11 -7.11
N ALA A 275 -3.95 -26.21 -6.06
CA ALA A 275 -4.80 -27.37 -5.82
C ALA A 275 -6.11 -27.35 -6.61
N GLY A 276 -6.50 -26.20 -7.15
CA GLY A 276 -7.70 -26.10 -7.97
C GLY A 276 -9.00 -26.11 -7.16
N LYS A 277 -8.97 -25.82 -5.85
CA LYS A 277 -10.11 -26.03 -4.94
C LYS A 277 -10.24 -24.92 -3.90
N ILE A 278 -11.45 -24.81 -3.34
CA ILE A 278 -11.72 -23.94 -2.20
C ILE A 278 -10.91 -24.47 -1.01
N PHE A 279 -10.05 -23.62 -0.45
CA PHE A 279 -9.24 -23.93 0.72
C PHE A 279 -10.01 -23.58 2.01
N LYS A 280 -10.55 -22.37 2.09
CA LYS A 280 -11.46 -21.93 3.16
C LYS A 280 -12.62 -21.14 2.56
N SER A 281 -13.81 -21.27 3.14
CA SER A 281 -15.00 -20.54 2.70
C SER A 281 -15.83 -20.11 3.89
N GLY A 282 -16.53 -18.99 3.76
CA GLY A 282 -17.46 -18.52 4.78
C GLY A 282 -16.77 -17.97 6.02
N ILE A 283 -15.54 -17.44 5.90
CA ILE A 283 -14.85 -16.78 7.02
C ILE A 283 -15.57 -15.46 7.27
N THR A 284 -16.32 -15.37 8.37
CA THR A 284 -17.06 -14.15 8.73
C THR A 284 -16.10 -13.00 9.02
N VAL A 285 -16.16 -11.93 8.22
CA VAL A 285 -15.34 -10.73 8.41
C VAL A 285 -15.98 -9.81 9.44
N THR A 286 -17.27 -9.51 9.24
CA THR A 286 -18.03 -8.59 10.08
C THR A 286 -19.42 -9.14 10.38
N LYS A 287 -19.96 -8.73 11.54
CA LYS A 287 -21.33 -9.07 11.95
C LYS A 287 -22.34 -8.05 11.41
N GLU A 288 -21.92 -6.82 11.22
CA GLU A 288 -22.72 -5.67 10.78
C GLU A 288 -22.08 -5.08 9.51
N GLY A 289 -22.90 -4.72 8.51
CA GLY A 289 -22.37 -4.30 7.20
C GLY A 289 -21.83 -5.45 6.35
N HIS A 290 -20.93 -5.14 5.41
CA HIS A 290 -20.20 -6.11 4.59
C HIS A 290 -18.81 -5.59 4.18
N PRO A 291 -17.83 -6.47 3.90
CA PRO A 291 -16.53 -6.07 3.40
C PRO A 291 -16.63 -5.47 1.99
N MET A 292 -15.88 -4.39 1.78
CA MET A 292 -15.89 -3.61 0.55
C MET A 292 -14.59 -3.68 -0.22
N THR A 293 -13.46 -3.76 0.48
CA THR A 293 -12.13 -3.75 -0.13
C THR A 293 -11.19 -4.67 0.62
N VAL A 294 -10.25 -5.27 -0.11
CA VAL A 294 -9.20 -6.14 0.43
C VAL A 294 -7.84 -5.71 -0.12
N SER A 295 -6.82 -5.72 0.73
CA SER A 295 -5.46 -5.37 0.31
C SER A 295 -4.42 -6.27 0.95
N PHE A 296 -3.56 -6.81 0.09
CA PHE A 296 -2.40 -7.61 0.43
C PHE A 296 -1.21 -7.12 -0.39
N ARG A 297 -0.04 -7.05 0.24
CA ARG A 297 1.22 -6.69 -0.43
C ARG A 297 2.35 -7.63 0.00
N LYS A 298 3.40 -7.14 0.65
CA LYS A 298 4.61 -7.92 0.95
C LYS A 298 4.61 -8.53 2.35
N SER A 299 3.69 -8.11 3.20
CA SER A 299 3.52 -8.64 4.56
C SER A 299 2.63 -9.87 4.60
N ASN A 300 2.67 -10.56 5.73
CA ASN A 300 1.78 -11.67 6.07
C ASN A 300 0.44 -11.22 6.65
N LEU A 301 0.07 -9.96 6.41
CA LEU A 301 -1.17 -9.38 6.90
C LEU A 301 -2.06 -9.05 5.72
N LEU A 302 -3.27 -9.58 5.79
CA LEU A 302 -4.34 -9.25 4.87
C LEU A 302 -5.27 -8.24 5.55
N PHE A 303 -5.47 -7.11 4.90
CA PHE A 303 -6.33 -6.05 5.42
C PHE A 303 -7.65 -6.05 4.66
N VAL A 304 -8.76 -5.92 5.38
CA VAL A 304 -10.11 -5.87 4.81
C VAL A 304 -10.84 -4.67 5.40
N GLY A 305 -11.36 -3.79 4.54
CA GLY A 305 -12.20 -2.65 4.94
C GLY A 305 -13.68 -2.96 4.76
N ASP A 306 -14.53 -2.52 5.68
CA ASP A 306 -15.98 -2.74 5.63
C ASP A 306 -16.82 -1.45 5.45
N THR A 307 -18.13 -1.64 5.35
CA THR A 307 -19.10 -0.53 5.27
C THR A 307 -19.32 0.23 6.57
N GLU A 308 -18.83 -0.26 7.70
CA GLU A 308 -19.03 0.31 9.04
C GLU A 308 -17.75 0.98 9.56
N ASN A 309 -16.86 1.41 8.65
CA ASN A 309 -15.59 2.08 8.93
C ASN A 309 -14.53 1.24 9.65
N ARG A 310 -14.70 -0.09 9.67
CA ARG A 310 -13.77 -0.99 10.34
C ARG A 310 -12.73 -1.55 9.37
N LEU A 311 -11.51 -1.59 9.87
CA LEU A 311 -10.38 -2.29 9.29
C LEU A 311 -10.19 -3.60 10.04
N HIS A 312 -10.33 -4.71 9.32
CA HIS A 312 -10.10 -6.06 9.82
C HIS A 312 -8.73 -6.54 9.35
N ILE A 313 -7.93 -7.08 10.26
CA ILE A 313 -6.58 -7.58 9.98
C ILE A 313 -6.57 -9.08 10.15
N PHE A 314 -6.22 -9.79 9.09
CA PHE A 314 -6.12 -11.24 9.05
C PHE A 314 -4.66 -11.67 8.97
N ASN A 315 -4.31 -12.69 9.74
CA ASN A 315 -3.02 -13.35 9.62
C ASN A 315 -3.02 -14.29 8.41
N THR A 316 -1.97 -14.24 7.60
CA THR A 316 -1.76 -15.18 6.48
C THR A 316 -0.52 -16.04 6.64
N LEU A 317 0.19 -15.92 7.78
CA LEU A 317 1.22 -16.88 8.18
C LEU A 317 0.63 -18.29 8.20
N ASP A 318 1.39 -19.23 7.65
CA ASP A 318 1.02 -20.65 7.53
C ASP A 318 -0.37 -20.88 6.91
N ASP A 319 -0.78 -19.96 6.00
CA ASP A 319 -2.07 -20.00 5.32
C ASP A 319 -3.27 -20.06 6.28
N SER A 320 -3.13 -19.44 7.47
CA SER A 320 -4.15 -19.47 8.52
C SER A 320 -5.41 -18.66 8.17
N PHE A 321 -5.28 -17.49 7.54
CA PHE A 321 -6.41 -16.58 7.24
C PHE A 321 -7.31 -16.32 8.44
N GLU A 322 -6.72 -16.20 9.63
CA GLU A 322 -7.45 -15.98 10.88
C GLU A 322 -7.60 -14.49 11.17
N LEU A 323 -8.80 -14.07 11.56
CA LEU A 323 -9.05 -12.69 11.98
C LEU A 323 -8.29 -12.43 13.27
N MET A 324 -7.29 -11.55 13.21
CA MET A 324 -6.52 -11.14 14.38
C MET A 324 -7.28 -10.06 15.15
N GLU A 325 -7.59 -8.96 14.47
CA GLU A 325 -8.10 -7.76 15.11
C GLU A 325 -8.99 -6.94 14.19
N SER A 326 -9.74 -6.02 14.78
CA SER A 326 -10.59 -5.08 14.05
C SER A 326 -10.55 -3.73 14.72
N PHE A 327 -10.32 -2.68 13.93
CA PHE A 327 -10.18 -1.31 14.40
C PHE A 327 -11.17 -0.41 13.69
N ASP A 328 -11.75 0.53 14.43
CA ASP A 328 -12.48 1.64 13.82
C ASP A 328 -11.46 2.68 13.33
N MET A 329 -11.49 2.98 12.04
CA MET A 329 -10.59 3.95 11.41
C MET A 329 -11.07 5.40 11.61
N GLY A 330 -12.16 5.57 12.36
CA GLY A 330 -12.73 6.82 12.87
C GLY A 330 -13.40 7.69 11.80
N HIS A 331 -13.63 7.15 10.60
CA HIS A 331 -14.39 7.83 9.55
C HIS A 331 -15.78 8.25 10.08
N ARG A 332 -16.40 9.24 9.44
CA ARG A 332 -17.68 9.79 9.94
C ARG A 332 -18.75 8.69 10.03
N PRO A 333 -19.76 8.81 10.93
CA PRO A 333 -20.87 7.85 10.99
C PRO A 333 -21.56 7.73 9.62
N ARG A 334 -21.75 6.49 9.14
CA ARG A 334 -22.17 6.13 7.75
C ARG A 334 -21.13 6.34 6.64
N GLY A 335 -19.89 6.66 7.00
CA GLY A 335 -18.74 6.43 6.14
C GLY A 335 -18.60 4.94 5.85
N SER A 336 -18.04 4.60 4.71
CA SER A 336 -17.74 3.21 4.32
C SER A 336 -16.36 3.25 3.70
N ILE A 337 -15.49 2.33 4.11
CA ILE A 337 -14.16 2.22 3.51
C ILE A 337 -14.35 1.66 2.11
N THR A 338 -14.12 2.50 1.10
CA THR A 338 -14.34 2.14 -0.31
C THR A 338 -13.09 1.58 -0.94
N SER A 339 -11.93 2.00 -0.45
CA SER A 339 -10.64 1.65 -1.01
C SER A 339 -9.56 1.76 0.04
N MET A 340 -8.50 0.97 -0.17
CA MET A 340 -7.40 0.93 0.76
C MET A 340 -6.08 0.66 0.06
N TRP A 341 -5.02 1.14 0.67
CA TRP A 341 -3.65 0.82 0.32
C TRP A 341 -2.87 0.61 1.61
N GLN A 342 -1.99 -0.38 1.63
CA GLN A 342 -1.19 -0.68 2.81
C GLN A 342 0.25 -1.00 2.45
N ASN A 343 1.13 -0.67 3.38
CA ASN A 343 2.45 -1.27 3.52
C ASN A 343 2.70 -1.62 4.99
N GLU A 344 3.91 -2.06 5.28
CA GLU A 344 4.36 -2.50 6.59
C GLU A 344 4.33 -1.38 7.65
N GLY A 345 4.37 -0.11 7.23
CA GLY A 345 4.48 1.03 8.13
C GLY A 345 3.22 1.87 8.30
N PHE A 346 2.36 1.93 7.30
CA PHE A 346 1.14 2.71 7.31
C PHE A 346 0.07 2.15 6.37
N VAL A 347 -1.17 2.51 6.67
CA VAL A 347 -2.37 2.15 5.93
C VAL A 347 -3.10 3.43 5.52
N ILE A 348 -3.48 3.53 4.26
CA ILE A 348 -4.28 4.61 3.71
C ILE A 348 -5.67 4.09 3.41
N THR A 349 -6.69 4.73 3.97
CA THR A 349 -8.10 4.36 3.77
C THR A 349 -8.85 5.52 3.13
N GLY A 350 -9.60 5.23 2.06
CA GLY A 350 -10.53 6.16 1.43
C GLY A 350 -11.96 5.83 1.80
N SER A 351 -12.80 6.85 2.01
CA SER A 351 -14.18 6.64 2.44
C SER A 351 -15.19 7.48 1.66
N LYS A 352 -16.45 7.00 1.71
CA LYS A 352 -17.62 7.76 1.29
C LYS A 352 -17.81 9.08 2.04
N ASP A 353 -17.19 9.23 3.20
CA ASP A 353 -17.22 10.48 3.96
C ASP A 353 -16.38 11.62 3.38
N THR A 354 -15.83 11.45 2.17
CA THR A 354 -14.96 12.38 1.43
C THR A 354 -13.55 12.51 1.99
N THR A 355 -13.18 11.71 2.99
CA THR A 355 -11.85 11.75 3.60
C THR A 355 -10.98 10.60 3.14
N VAL A 356 -9.69 10.89 3.05
CA VAL A 356 -8.62 9.90 3.01
C VAL A 356 -7.87 9.99 4.33
N ARG A 357 -7.77 8.87 5.04
CA ARG A 357 -7.07 8.81 6.33
C ARG A 357 -5.83 7.95 6.23
N ILE A 358 -4.78 8.41 6.87
CA ILE A 358 -3.48 7.75 6.87
C ILE A 358 -3.17 7.38 8.30
N HIS A 359 -3.05 6.10 8.57
CA HIS A 359 -2.76 5.57 9.89
C HIS A 359 -1.43 4.83 9.89
N THR A 360 -0.71 4.84 10.99
CA THR A 360 0.42 3.93 11.20
C THR A 360 -0.09 2.49 11.24
N ALA A 361 0.71 1.53 10.76
CA ALA A 361 0.45 0.10 10.87
C ALA A 361 0.85 -0.45 12.27
N THR A 362 0.65 0.37 13.32
CA THR A 362 0.89 0.00 14.72
C THR A 362 -0.34 -0.67 15.32
N ARG A 363 -0.19 -1.24 16.52
CA ARG A 363 -1.28 -1.80 17.30
C ARG A 363 -1.52 -0.96 18.58
N PRO A 364 -2.60 -0.16 18.68
CA PRO A 364 -3.60 0.12 17.64
C PRO A 364 -3.07 1.07 16.53
N PRO A 365 -3.74 1.14 15.37
CA PRO A 365 -3.40 2.09 14.32
C PRO A 365 -3.57 3.53 14.81
N HIS A 366 -2.57 4.38 14.58
CA HIS A 366 -2.60 5.78 14.99
C HIS A 366 -2.78 6.69 13.77
N LEU A 367 -3.71 7.65 13.84
CA LEU A 367 -3.96 8.58 12.75
C LEU A 367 -2.77 9.54 12.60
N ILE A 368 -2.12 9.49 11.44
CA ILE A 368 -1.04 10.41 11.06
C ILE A 368 -1.65 11.69 10.47
N ASN A 369 -2.57 11.55 9.53
CA ASN A 369 -3.18 12.68 8.84
C ASN A 369 -4.55 12.31 8.24
N GLN A 370 -5.41 13.31 8.07
CA GLN A 370 -6.68 13.23 7.37
C GLN A 370 -6.70 14.23 6.22
N LEU A 371 -6.67 13.72 4.99
CA LEU A 371 -6.82 14.51 3.78
C LEU A 371 -8.29 14.58 3.40
N THR A 372 -8.74 15.75 2.95
CA THR A 372 -10.13 15.92 2.51
C THR A 372 -10.18 16.07 0.99
N SER A 373 -10.98 15.21 0.36
CA SER A 373 -11.38 15.37 -1.04
C SER A 373 -12.20 16.64 -1.16
N ALA A 374 -11.94 17.42 -2.21
CA ALA A 374 -12.79 18.58 -2.49
C ALA A 374 -14.13 18.18 -3.17
N GLN A 375 -14.25 16.96 -3.68
CA GLN A 375 -15.36 16.54 -4.52
C GLN A 375 -15.81 15.13 -4.21
N GLY A 376 -16.95 15.04 -3.52
CA GLY A 376 -17.66 13.78 -3.32
C GLY A 376 -16.86 12.70 -2.59
N CYS A 377 -17.43 11.49 -2.64
CA CYS A 377 -16.87 10.30 -2.01
C CYS A 377 -15.54 9.91 -2.65
N VAL A 378 -14.60 9.44 -1.84
CA VAL A 378 -13.43 8.73 -2.37
C VAL A 378 -13.92 7.34 -2.77
N THR A 379 -13.69 6.96 -4.03
CA THR A 379 -14.15 5.67 -4.59
C THR A 379 -13.01 4.67 -4.67
N SER A 380 -11.83 5.15 -5.05
CA SER A 380 -10.63 4.35 -5.23
C SER A 380 -9.39 5.18 -4.92
N LEU A 381 -8.34 4.53 -4.46
CA LEU A 381 -7.03 5.14 -4.23
C LEU A 381 -5.92 4.18 -4.59
N ASP A 382 -4.77 4.72 -4.95
CA ASP A 382 -3.52 3.99 -5.09
C ASP A 382 -2.34 4.90 -4.72
N PHE A 383 -1.27 4.29 -4.24
CA PHE A 383 -0.09 5.00 -3.76
C PHE A 383 1.19 4.39 -4.33
N ALA A 384 2.06 5.27 -4.81
CA ALA A 384 3.41 4.98 -5.25
C ALA A 384 4.32 6.10 -4.74
N ASP A 385 5.14 5.82 -3.72
CA ASP A 385 5.93 6.81 -2.98
C ASP A 385 6.63 7.83 -3.93
N PRO A 386 6.35 9.14 -3.82
CA PRO A 386 5.51 9.81 -2.80
C PRO A 386 4.06 10.10 -3.22
N ALA A 387 3.64 9.72 -4.42
CA ALA A 387 2.36 10.07 -5.02
C ALA A 387 1.17 9.27 -4.48
N LEU A 388 0.15 9.97 -3.99
CA LEU A 388 -1.17 9.40 -3.66
C LEU A 388 -2.20 9.87 -4.68
N LEU A 389 -2.76 8.95 -5.44
CA LEU A 389 -3.80 9.20 -6.43
C LEU A 389 -5.14 8.69 -5.90
N ALA A 390 -6.21 9.46 -6.02
CA ALA A 390 -7.56 8.99 -5.72
C ALA A 390 -8.58 9.43 -6.77
N GLY A 391 -9.59 8.57 -6.97
CA GLY A 391 -10.85 8.90 -7.61
C GLY A 391 -11.81 9.50 -6.59
N CYS A 392 -12.32 10.69 -6.90
CA CYS A 392 -13.13 11.50 -6.01
C CYS A 392 -14.36 12.02 -6.78
N GLY A 393 -15.50 11.35 -6.65
CA GLY A 393 -16.66 11.65 -7.50
C GLY A 393 -16.28 11.53 -8.97
N ASN A 394 -16.48 12.58 -9.77
CA ASN A 394 -16.09 12.64 -11.18
C ASN A 394 -14.68 13.20 -11.44
N ALA A 395 -13.88 13.42 -10.40
CA ALA A 395 -12.54 13.96 -10.53
C ALA A 395 -11.46 12.95 -10.12
N VAL A 396 -10.27 13.20 -10.65
CA VAL A 396 -9.04 12.56 -10.19
C VAL A 396 -8.27 13.59 -9.36
N GLN A 397 -7.80 13.16 -8.20
CA GLN A 397 -7.06 14.01 -7.28
C GLN A 397 -5.72 13.36 -6.93
N LEU A 398 -4.66 14.16 -6.95
CA LEU A 398 -3.31 13.76 -6.61
C LEU A 398 -2.82 14.59 -5.42
N TRP A 399 -2.26 13.92 -4.42
CA TRP A 399 -1.53 14.54 -3.32
C TRP A 399 -0.06 14.16 -3.43
N LEU A 400 0.79 15.18 -3.51
CA LEU A 400 2.25 15.05 -3.51
C LEU A 400 2.81 15.73 -2.24
N PRO A 401 3.24 14.99 -1.22
CA PRO A 401 3.95 15.56 -0.08
C PRO A 401 5.33 16.09 -0.54
N CYS A 402 5.69 17.32 -0.12
CA CYS A 402 6.97 17.97 -0.44
C CYS A 402 8.11 17.55 0.50
#